data_AF-A0A936GCQ5-F1
#
_entry.id   AF-A0A936GCQ5-F1
#
_cell.length_a   1.000
_cell.length_b   1.000
_cell.length_c   1.000
_cell.angle_alpha   90.00
_cell.angle_beta   90.00
_cell.angle_gamma   90.00
#
_symmetry.space_group_name_H-M   'P 1'
#
loop_
_entity.id
_entity.type
_entity.pdbx_description
1 polymer ?
#
loop_
_entity_poly.entity_id
_entity_poly.type
_entity_poly.pdbx_seq_one_letter_code
_entity_poly.pdbx_strand_id
1 'polypeptide(L)'
;MVFSDIHGKMNHPYTRSRYIHLYINGMYWGLFHTQERPDARSASDYMGGNEEDYDVMKPETNLLIAAEDKKVIATDGNSEAALRLWNMAITGFPDAVSYYKVQGLNTDGSKNPEYERLLDIDNLIDYLNWHFMAMDTILL
;
A
#
# COMPACT_ATOMS: atom_id res chain seq x y z
N MET A 1 -18.98 -5.26 3.43
CA MET A 1 -17.72 -5.66 2.76
C MET A 1 -17.02 -4.39 2.39
N VAL A 2 -15.80 -4.19 2.86
CA VAL A 2 -15.02 -2.95 2.66
C VAL A 2 -13.88 -3.26 1.67
N PHE A 3 -13.34 -2.23 1.00
CA PHE A 3 -12.27 -2.33 -0.01
C PHE A 3 -11.17 -3.35 0.35
N SER A 4 -10.69 -3.31 1.58
CA SER A 4 -9.64 -4.20 2.10
C SER A 4 -10.01 -5.69 2.03
N ASP A 5 -11.28 -6.05 2.26
CA ASP A 5 -11.73 -7.44 2.28
C ASP A 5 -11.64 -8.08 0.88
N ILE A 6 -11.72 -7.28 -0.19
CA ILE A 6 -11.66 -7.75 -1.57
C ILE A 6 -10.22 -7.93 -2.01
N HIS A 7 -9.33 -7.01 -1.61
CA HIS A 7 -7.89 -7.16 -1.80
C HIS A 7 -7.38 -8.46 -1.16
N GLY A 8 -7.87 -8.79 0.03
CA GLY A 8 -7.60 -10.08 0.68
C GLY A 8 -8.14 -11.30 -0.09
N LYS A 9 -9.30 -11.19 -0.73
CA LYS A 9 -9.85 -12.27 -1.57
C LYS A 9 -9.05 -12.51 -2.85
N MET A 10 -8.31 -11.51 -3.33
CA MET A 10 -7.36 -11.63 -4.42
C MET A 10 -5.99 -12.15 -3.97
N ASN A 11 -5.89 -12.63 -2.72
CA ASN A 11 -4.68 -13.18 -2.13
C ASN A 11 -3.54 -12.16 -1.99
N HIS A 12 -3.88 -10.87 -1.89
CA HIS A 12 -2.94 -9.81 -1.55
C HIS A 12 -2.98 -9.47 -0.05
N PRO A 13 -1.91 -8.86 0.47
CA PRO A 13 -1.94 -8.29 1.81
C PRO A 13 -3.05 -7.26 1.99
N TYR A 14 -3.75 -7.33 3.11
CA TYR A 14 -4.88 -6.46 3.39
C TYR A 14 -5.03 -6.23 4.90
N THR A 15 -5.64 -5.11 5.27
CA THR A 15 -5.99 -4.82 6.66
C THR A 15 -7.30 -5.50 7.05
N ARG A 16 -7.32 -6.17 8.20
CA ARG A 16 -8.55 -6.82 8.65
C ARG A 16 -9.52 -5.81 9.25
N SER A 17 -10.81 -6.01 8.99
CA SER A 17 -11.85 -5.14 9.50
C SER A 17 -13.07 -5.92 10.01
N ARG A 18 -13.76 -5.38 11.01
CA ARG A 18 -14.97 -6.00 11.59
C ARG A 18 -15.90 -4.98 12.24
N TYR A 19 -17.18 -5.29 12.26
CA TYR A 19 -18.19 -4.55 13.01
C TYR A 19 -18.29 -5.06 14.44
N ILE A 20 -18.38 -4.14 15.40
CA ILE A 20 -18.50 -4.44 16.84
C ILE A 20 -19.58 -3.57 17.49
N HIS A 21 -20.23 -4.09 18.52
CA HIS A 21 -21.08 -3.29 19.40
C HIS A 21 -20.21 -2.67 20.51
N LEU A 22 -20.17 -1.34 20.60
CA LEU A 22 -19.32 -0.65 21.56
C LEU A 22 -20.11 -0.24 22.80
N TYR A 23 -19.57 -0.59 23.97
CA TYR A 23 -20.08 -0.14 25.26
C TYR A 23 -18.96 0.56 26.02
N ILE A 24 -19.17 1.81 26.45
CA ILE A 24 -18.22 2.57 27.29
C ILE A 24 -18.92 2.94 28.59
N ASN A 25 -18.31 2.59 29.72
CA ASN A 25 -18.90 2.75 31.07
C ASN A 25 -20.30 2.12 31.20
N GLY A 26 -20.52 0.97 30.56
CA GLY A 26 -21.79 0.24 30.59
C GLY A 26 -22.90 0.82 29.70
N MET A 27 -22.70 2.00 29.10
CA MET A 27 -23.64 2.59 28.16
C MET A 27 -23.37 2.07 26.74
N TYR A 28 -24.42 1.84 25.95
CA TYR A 28 -24.29 1.45 24.54
C TYR A 28 -24.04 2.66 23.65
N TRP A 29 -22.98 2.60 22.83
CA TRP A 29 -22.58 3.70 21.94
C TRP A 29 -22.92 3.44 20.48
N GLY A 30 -23.33 2.22 20.14
CA GLY A 30 -23.71 1.86 18.78
C GLY A 30 -22.85 0.76 18.16
N LEU A 31 -23.05 0.58 16.85
CA LEU A 31 -22.25 -0.29 16.01
C LEU A 31 -21.07 0.50 15.44
N PHE A 32 -19.85 0.03 15.69
CA PHE A 32 -18.62 0.62 15.18
C PHE A 32 -17.94 -0.32 14.21
N HIS A 33 -17.19 0.25 13.27
CA HIS A 33 -16.31 -0.49 12.38
C HIS A 33 -14.87 -0.29 12.85
N THR A 34 -14.21 -1.38 13.23
CA THR A 34 -12.79 -1.37 13.57
C THR A 34 -12.00 -1.88 12.38
N GLN A 35 -10.88 -1.22 12.11
CA GLN A 35 -9.91 -1.62 11.10
C GLN A 35 -8.52 -1.64 11.72
N GLU A 36 -7.74 -2.64 11.33
CA GLU A 36 -6.32 -2.71 11.62
C GLU A 36 -5.57 -1.54 10.99
N ARG A 37 -4.55 -1.04 11.70
CA ARG A 37 -3.74 0.06 11.22
C ARG A 37 -2.63 -0.52 10.32
N PRO A 38 -2.54 -0.17 9.03
CA PRO A 38 -1.44 -0.62 8.19
C PRO A 38 -0.16 0.10 8.60
N ASP A 39 0.65 -0.55 9.42
CA ASP A 39 1.97 -0.13 9.90
C ASP A 39 2.97 -1.28 9.83
N ALA A 40 4.23 -1.01 10.19
CA ALA A 40 5.31 -1.99 10.10
C ALA A 40 5.07 -3.24 10.97
N ARG A 41 4.33 -3.09 12.08
CA ARG A 41 3.90 -4.20 12.93
C ARG A 41 2.96 -5.14 12.20
N SER A 42 1.92 -4.56 11.59
CA SER A 42 0.98 -5.34 10.81
C SER A 42 1.68 -6.05 9.65
N ALA A 43 2.66 -5.40 9.01
CA ALA A 43 3.48 -6.03 7.98
C ALA A 43 4.30 -7.21 8.53
N SER A 44 5.01 -7.03 9.64
CA SER A 44 5.79 -8.10 10.30
C SER A 44 4.91 -9.28 10.73
N ASP A 45 3.71 -9.03 11.28
CA ASP A 45 2.78 -10.06 11.73
C ASP A 45 2.24 -10.93 10.59
N TYR A 46 1.98 -10.36 9.40
CA TYR A 46 1.38 -11.10 8.27
C TYR A 46 2.36 -11.53 7.18
N MET A 47 3.45 -10.78 6.98
CA MET A 47 4.44 -11.04 5.94
C MET A 47 5.74 -11.66 6.49
N GLY A 48 5.92 -11.68 7.82
CA GLY A 48 7.14 -12.16 8.50
C GLY A 48 8.21 -11.08 8.61
N GLY A 49 9.45 -11.45 8.96
CA GLY A 49 10.51 -10.47 9.20
C GLY A 49 10.28 -9.63 10.47
N ASN A 50 11.07 -8.58 10.65
CA ASN A 50 10.97 -7.63 11.76
C ASN A 50 10.32 -6.32 11.33
N GLU A 51 9.83 -5.52 12.28
CA GLU A 51 9.31 -4.16 12.01
C GLU A 51 10.32 -3.29 11.23
N GLU A 52 11.62 -3.47 11.48
CA GLU A 52 12.70 -2.73 10.83
C GLU A 52 12.89 -3.07 9.34
N ASP A 53 12.32 -4.18 8.86
CA ASP A 53 12.41 -4.60 7.47
C ASP A 53 11.37 -3.91 6.56
N TYR A 54 10.48 -3.09 7.13
CA TYR A 54 9.35 -2.47 6.42
C TYR A 54 9.36 -0.94 6.45
N ASP A 55 9.19 -0.34 5.27
CA ASP A 55 8.95 1.09 5.11
C ASP A 55 7.45 1.37 4.93
N VAL A 56 6.89 2.27 5.74
CA VAL A 56 5.46 2.64 5.67
C VAL A 56 5.32 4.11 5.28
N MET A 57 4.94 4.34 4.03
CA MET A 57 4.78 5.68 3.47
C MET A 57 3.35 6.21 3.64
N LYS A 58 3.21 7.46 4.09
CA LYS A 58 1.92 8.14 4.26
C LYS A 58 1.99 9.57 3.74
N PRO A 59 0.89 10.12 3.18
CA PRO A 59 0.84 11.53 2.86
C PRO A 59 0.92 12.36 4.13
N GLU A 60 1.61 13.49 4.05
CA GLU A 60 1.70 14.45 5.15
C GLU A 60 0.31 15.05 5.44
N THR A 61 -0.16 14.85 6.68
CA THR A 61 -1.48 15.31 7.10
C THR A 61 -1.45 16.59 7.92
N ASN A 62 -0.30 17.28 7.99
CA ASN A 62 -0.20 18.54 8.73
C ASN A 62 -1.13 19.59 8.08
N LEU A 63 -2.13 20.04 8.84
CA LEU A 63 -3.16 20.96 8.36
C LEU A 63 -2.64 22.38 8.13
N LEU A 64 -1.45 22.71 8.63
CA LEU A 64 -0.80 24.00 8.42
C LEU A 64 -0.01 24.09 7.12
N ILE A 65 0.11 22.98 6.38
CA ILE A 65 0.86 22.89 5.12
C ILE A 65 -0.12 22.92 3.95
N ALA A 66 0.17 23.77 2.97
CA ALA A 66 -0.62 23.90 1.75
C ALA A 66 -0.63 22.56 0.98
N ALA A 67 -1.71 22.28 0.25
CA ALA A 67 -1.90 20.96 -0.36
C ALA A 67 -0.80 20.61 -1.39
N GLU A 68 -0.30 21.62 -2.09
CA GLU A 68 0.78 21.57 -3.06
C GLU A 68 2.16 21.27 -2.45
N ASP A 69 2.35 21.61 -1.17
CA ASP A 69 3.62 21.44 -0.45
C ASP A 69 3.69 20.12 0.33
N LYS A 70 2.58 19.39 0.41
CA LYS A 70 2.50 18.12 1.15
C LYS A 70 3.38 17.07 0.51
N LYS A 71 4.18 16.42 1.34
CA LYS A 71 5.07 15.33 0.93
C LYS A 71 4.51 13.98 1.33
N VAL A 72 4.99 12.93 0.67
CA VAL A 72 4.85 11.58 1.22
C VAL A 72 6.01 11.36 2.18
N ILE A 73 5.69 11.01 3.42
CA ILE A 73 6.65 10.82 4.51
C ILE A 73 6.63 9.36 4.99
N ALA A 74 7.78 8.86 5.43
CA ALA A 74 7.86 7.58 6.10
C ALA A 74 7.34 7.74 7.54
N THR A 75 6.36 6.92 7.92
CA THR A 75 5.90 6.79 9.31
C THR A 75 6.74 5.77 10.07
N ASP A 76 7.13 4.70 9.38
CA ASP A 76 8.03 3.64 9.85
C ASP A 76 9.08 3.43 8.74
N GLY A 77 10.33 3.15 9.12
CA GLY A 77 11.44 2.99 8.16
C GLY A 77 11.94 4.31 7.55
N ASN A 78 12.28 4.29 6.26
CA ASN A 78 12.75 5.44 5.48
C ASN A 78 12.07 5.57 4.11
N SER A 79 12.41 6.61 3.34
CA SER A 79 11.80 6.89 2.03
C SER A 79 12.69 6.58 0.84
N GLU A 80 13.84 5.93 1.04
CA GLU A 80 14.86 5.77 0.00
C GLU A 80 14.38 4.87 -1.16
N ALA A 81 13.77 3.72 -0.85
CA ALA A 81 13.21 2.82 -1.86
C ALA A 81 12.09 3.49 -2.67
N ALA A 82 11.20 4.21 -1.98
CA ALA A 82 10.13 4.98 -2.62
C ALA A 82 10.69 6.10 -3.52
N LEU A 83 11.74 6.80 -3.10
CA LEU A 83 12.41 7.82 -3.90
C LEU A 83 13.13 7.23 -5.12
N ARG A 84 13.77 6.05 -4.99
CA ARG A 84 14.33 5.32 -6.13
C ARG A 84 13.25 5.00 -7.16
N LEU A 85 12.15 4.41 -6.73
CA LEU A 85 11.01 4.10 -7.60
C LEU A 85 10.43 5.35 -8.27
N TRP A 86 10.21 6.41 -7.50
CA TRP A 86 9.67 7.69 -7.99
C TRP A 86 10.55 8.32 -9.06
N ASN A 87 11.87 8.38 -8.84
CA ASN A 87 12.81 8.95 -9.80
C ASN A 87 12.87 8.14 -11.11
N MET A 88 12.78 6.80 -11.01
CA MET A 88 12.65 5.94 -12.18
C MET A 88 11.32 6.20 -12.92
N ALA A 89 10.21 6.31 -12.19
CA ALA A 89 8.89 6.54 -12.77
C ALA A 89 8.75 7.89 -13.48
N ILE A 90 9.29 8.99 -12.92
CA ILE A 90 9.29 10.31 -13.57
C ILE A 90 10.14 10.31 -14.85
N THR A 91 11.28 9.62 -14.82
CA THR A 91 12.13 9.47 -16.01
C THR A 91 11.41 8.66 -17.10
N GLY A 92 10.50 7.78 -16.68
CA GLY A 92 9.73 6.89 -17.54
C GLY A 92 10.40 5.53 -17.72
N PHE A 93 9.62 4.58 -18.25
CA PHE A 93 10.09 3.24 -18.61
C PHE A 93 10.08 3.10 -20.13
N PRO A 94 11.09 3.63 -20.85
CA PRO A 94 11.10 3.67 -22.31
C PRO A 94 11.33 2.30 -22.95
N ASP A 95 11.86 1.35 -22.19
CA ASP A 95 12.21 0.02 -22.67
C ASP A 95 11.87 -1.07 -21.65
N ALA A 96 11.73 -2.30 -22.15
CA ALA A 96 11.41 -3.46 -21.31
C ALA A 96 12.47 -3.75 -20.25
N VAL A 97 13.75 -3.39 -20.48
CA VAL A 97 14.83 -3.63 -19.51
C VAL A 97 14.60 -2.80 -18.25
N SER A 98 14.30 -1.51 -18.41
CA SER A 98 13.97 -0.59 -17.31
C SER A 98 12.74 -1.05 -16.52
N TYR A 99 11.73 -1.56 -17.24
CA TYR A 99 10.48 -2.06 -16.68
C TYR A 99 10.65 -3.39 -15.90
N TYR A 100 11.45 -4.33 -16.40
CA TYR A 100 11.75 -5.56 -15.66
C TYR A 100 12.68 -5.31 -14.48
N LYS A 101 13.63 -4.38 -14.62
CA LYS A 101 14.57 -4.02 -13.55
C LYS A 101 13.85 -3.49 -12.30
N VAL A 102 12.85 -2.62 -12.44
CA VAL A 102 12.09 -2.10 -11.29
C VAL A 102 11.27 -3.18 -10.56
N GLN A 103 10.96 -4.28 -11.25
CA GLN A 103 10.29 -5.44 -10.68
C GLN A 103 11.26 -6.47 -10.06
N GLY A 104 12.57 -6.22 -10.10
CA GLY A 104 13.57 -7.19 -9.67
C GLY A 104 13.76 -8.36 -10.65
N LEU A 105 13.44 -8.17 -11.94
CA LEU A 105 13.45 -9.21 -12.96
C LEU A 105 14.54 -8.97 -14.02
N ASN A 106 15.03 -10.07 -14.59
CA ASN A 106 15.78 -10.07 -15.84
C ASN A 106 14.85 -9.84 -17.04
N THR A 107 15.44 -9.55 -18.21
CA THR A 107 14.68 -9.36 -19.46
C THR A 107 13.94 -10.61 -19.94
N ASP A 108 14.30 -11.78 -19.44
CA ASP A 108 13.62 -13.05 -19.68
C ASP A 108 12.48 -13.33 -18.67
N GLY A 109 12.25 -12.43 -17.72
CA GLY A 109 11.24 -12.56 -16.66
C GLY A 109 11.67 -13.38 -15.45
N SER A 110 12.90 -13.90 -15.42
CA SER A 110 13.43 -14.59 -14.23
C SER A 110 13.80 -13.59 -13.12
N LYS A 111 13.67 -14.00 -11.85
CA LYS A 111 14.07 -13.17 -10.70
C LYS A 111 15.57 -12.94 -10.71
N ASN A 112 15.99 -11.68 -10.53
CA ASN A 112 17.39 -11.31 -10.40
C ASN A 112 17.70 -10.91 -8.95
N PRO A 113 18.52 -11.66 -8.21
CA PRO A 113 18.91 -11.33 -6.83
C PRO A 113 19.64 -9.99 -6.69
N GLU A 114 20.27 -9.50 -7.76
CA GLU A 114 20.99 -8.21 -7.77
C GLU A 114 20.05 -7.01 -7.92
N TYR A 115 18.80 -7.24 -8.33
CA TYR A 115 17.82 -6.18 -8.51
C TYR A 115 16.82 -6.18 -7.36
N GLU A 116 16.77 -5.05 -6.67
CA GLU A 116 15.74 -4.78 -5.68
C GLU A 116 14.35 -4.78 -6.34
N ARG A 117 13.40 -5.50 -5.74
CA ARG A 117 12.00 -5.50 -6.17
C ARG A 117 11.30 -4.26 -5.61
N LEU A 118 11.37 -3.15 -6.36
CA LEU A 118 10.74 -1.88 -5.98
C LEU A 118 9.24 -1.83 -6.31
N LEU A 119 8.79 -2.60 -7.30
CA LEU A 119 7.40 -2.62 -7.73
C LEU A 119 6.84 -4.05 -7.82
N ASP A 120 5.71 -4.26 -7.14
CA ASP A 120 4.84 -5.43 -7.33
C ASP A 120 3.77 -5.10 -8.36
N ILE A 121 3.97 -5.54 -9.61
CA ILE A 121 3.07 -5.19 -10.71
C ILE A 121 1.70 -5.85 -10.58
N ASP A 122 1.63 -7.08 -10.09
CA ASP A 122 0.38 -7.83 -9.96
C ASP A 122 -0.53 -7.16 -8.94
N ASN A 123 0.04 -6.80 -7.78
CA ASN A 123 -0.68 -6.04 -6.76
C ASN A 123 -1.10 -4.65 -7.27
N LEU A 124 -0.27 -3.97 -8.06
CA LEU A 124 -0.61 -2.67 -8.64
C LEU A 124 -1.77 -2.77 -9.64
N ILE A 125 -1.75 -3.77 -10.53
CA ILE A 125 -2.80 -4.00 -11.53
C ILE A 125 -4.14 -4.26 -10.83
N ASP A 126 -4.14 -5.13 -9.82
CA ASP A 126 -5.35 -5.46 -9.07
C ASP A 126 -5.90 -4.25 -8.29
N TYR A 127 -5.00 -3.45 -7.70
CA TYR A 127 -5.38 -2.18 -7.08
C TYR A 127 -6.04 -1.21 -8.08
N LEU A 128 -5.44 -1.03 -9.26
CA LEU A 128 -5.95 -0.11 -10.28
C LEU A 128 -7.29 -0.57 -10.88
N ASN A 129 -7.42 -1.86 -11.19
CA ASN A 129 -8.66 -2.42 -11.73
C ASN A 129 -9.83 -2.20 -10.78
N TRP A 130 -9.63 -2.44 -9.48
CA TRP A 130 -10.70 -2.21 -8.50
C TRP A 130 -11.01 -0.72 -8.32
N HIS A 131 -10.00 0.14 -8.23
CA HIS A 131 -10.21 1.59 -8.08
C HIS A 131 -11.04 2.15 -9.24
N PHE A 132 -10.77 1.71 -10.46
CA PHE A 132 -11.54 2.07 -11.65
C PHE A 132 -13.01 1.60 -11.56
N MET A 133 -13.24 0.31 -11.26
CA MET A 133 -14.60 -0.24 -11.14
C MET A 133 -15.41 0.40 -10.00
N ALA A 134 -14.77 0.69 -8.86
CA ALA A 134 -15.43 1.31 -7.72
C ALA A 134 -15.90 2.75 -8.01
N MET A 135 -15.19 3.49 -8.86
CA MET A 135 -15.54 4.86 -9.23
C MET A 135 -16.71 4.90 -10.23
N ASP A 136 -16.77 3.94 -11.16
CA ASP A 136 -17.87 3.83 -12.13
C ASP A 136 -19.18 3.36 -11.49
N THR A 137 -19.12 2.68 -10.34
CA THR A 137 -20.33 2.19 -9.64
C THR A 137 -21.05 3.29 -8.83
N ILE A 138 -20.46 4.49 -8.70
CA ILE A 138 -21.05 5.62 -7.95
C ILE A 138 -21.76 6.64 -8.88
N LEU A 139 -21.73 6.43 -10.20
CA LEU A 139 -22.33 7.33 -11.19
C LEU A 139 -23.62 6.79 -11.87
N LEU A 140 -24.43 6.01 -11.14
CA LEU A 140 -25.80 5.66 -11.55
C LEU A 140 -26.83 6.07 -10.48
#